data_AF-A0A4Q9VZB6-F1
#
_entry.id   AF-A0A4Q9VZB6-F1
#
_cell.length_a   1.000
_cell.length_b   1.000
_cell.length_c   1.000
_cell.angle_alpha   90.00
_cell.angle_beta   90.00
_cell.angle_gamma   90.00
#
_symmetry.space_group_name_H-M   'P 1'
#
loop_
_entity.id
_entity.type
_entity.pdbx_description
1 polymer ?
#
loop_
_entity_poly.entity_id
_entity_poly.type
_entity_poly.pdbx_seq_one_letter_code
_entity_poly.pdbx_strand_id
1 'polypeptide(L)' 'MKVLRFLLGLAFGTAGVLHFTRERQFRNIVPDYLPLQKTAVLVTGVIEIFFGIMLLIKRPASWLKKGINLFLLAVF' A
#
# COMPACT_ATOMS: atom_id res chain seq x y z
N MET A 1 -15.68 -13.18 1.77
CA MET A 1 -14.95 -13.92 2.83
C MET A 1 -14.35 -12.93 3.82
N LYS A 2 -14.71 -12.99 5.12
CA LYS A 2 -14.17 -12.06 6.14
C LYS A 2 -12.65 -12.24 6.32
N VAL A 3 -12.16 -13.49 6.26
CA VAL A 3 -10.74 -13.85 6.42
C VAL A 3 -9.83 -13.15 5.41
N LEU A 4 -10.15 -13.22 4.12
CA LEU A 4 -9.35 -12.57 3.06
C LEU A 4 -9.23 -11.05 3.27
N ARG A 5 -10.29 -10.40 3.77
CA ARG A 5 -10.26 -8.97 4.09
C ARG A 5 -9.22 -8.66 5.18
N PHE A 6 -9.19 -9.47 6.25
CA PHE A 6 -8.22 -9.32 7.32
C PHE A 6 -6.80 -9.62 6.85
N LEU A 7 -6.61 -10.67 6.04
CA LEU A 7 -5.31 -10.98 5.44
C LEU A 7 -4.79 -9.83 4.57
N LEU A 8 -5.63 -9.28 3.69
CA LEU A 8 -5.27 -8.11 2.89
C LEU A 8 -4.99 -6.88 3.76
N GLY A 9 -5.81 -6.64 4.78
CA GLY A 9 -5.61 -5.53 5.71
C GLY A 9 -4.27 -5.61 6.46
N LEU A 10 -3.90 -6.80 6.92
CA LEU A 10 -2.60 -7.05 7.54
C LEU A 10 -1.47 -6.93 6.54
N ALA A 11 -1.61 -7.49 5.34
CA ALA A 11 -0.59 -7.40 4.29
C ALA A 11 -0.30 -5.94 3.90
N PHE A 12 -1.34 -5.14 3.65
CA PHE A 12 -1.21 -3.71 3.36
C PHE A 12 -0.60 -2.94 4.54
N GLY A 13 -1.03 -3.21 5.77
CA GLY A 13 -0.46 -2.56 6.96
C GLY A 13 1.03 -2.89 7.14
N THR A 14 1.41 -4.16 7.01
CA THR A 14 2.81 -4.59 7.12
C THR A 14 3.66 -4.05 5.97
N ALA A 15 3.20 -4.16 4.71
CA ALA A 15 3.89 -3.61 3.55
C ALA A 15 4.11 -2.10 3.69
N GLY A 16 3.08 -1.37 4.13
CA GLY A 16 3.17 0.06 4.34
C GLY A 16 4.20 0.45 5.40
N VAL A 17 4.30 -0.29 6.52
CA VAL A 17 5.37 -0.09 7.52
C VAL A 17 6.75 -0.44 6.95
N LEU A 18 6.84 -1.46 6.09
CA LEU A 18 8.08 -1.86 5.44
C LEU A 18 8.61 -0.79 4.47
N HIS A 19 7.75 0.02 3.84
CA HIS A 19 8.19 1.16 3.01
C HIS A 19 9.00 2.20 3.80
N PHE A 20 8.76 2.35 5.11
CA PHE A 20 9.53 3.27 5.96
C PHE A 20 10.77 2.60 6.56
N THR A 21 10.62 1.36 7.03
CA THR A 21 11.70 0.65 7.74
C THR A 21 12.73 0.03 6.81
N ARG A 22 12.33 -0.34 5.59
CA ARG A 22 13.17 -0.93 4.55
C ARG A 22 13.15 -0.13 3.25
N GLU A 23 12.97 1.18 3.37
CA GLU A 23 12.83 2.13 2.26
C GLU A 23 13.81 1.89 1.09
N ARG A 24 15.09 1.63 1.38
CA ARG A 24 16.10 1.39 0.34
C ARG A 24 15.80 0.18 -0.54
N GLN A 25 15.21 -0.89 0.02
CA GLN A 25 14.83 -2.07 -0.75
C GLN A 25 13.67 -1.75 -1.71
N PHE A 26 12.69 -0.97 -1.24
CA PHE A 26 11.57 -0.52 -2.06
C PHE A 26 12.00 0.54 -3.09
N ARG A 27 12.96 1.41 -2.78
CA ARG A 27 13.46 2.37 -3.77
C ARG A 27 14.16 1.67 -4.93
N ASN A 28 14.91 0.60 -4.66
CA ASN A 28 15.65 -0.13 -5.69
C ASN A 28 14.75 -0.81 -6.75
N ILE A 29 13.46 -0.99 -6.47
CA ILE A 29 12.49 -1.52 -7.46
C ILE A 29 11.79 -0.40 -8.24
N VAL A 30 11.87 0.85 -7.78
CA VAL A 30 11.30 1.99 -8.51
C VAL A 30 12.23 2.32 -9.69
N PRO A 31 11.71 2.50 -10.91
CA PRO A 31 12.54 2.81 -12.06
C PRO A 31 13.39 4.09 -11.88
N ASP A 32 14.64 4.04 -12.36
CA ASP A 32 15.64 5.11 -12.20
C ASP A 32 15.29 6.42 -12.92
N TYR A 33 14.41 6.36 -13.92
CA TYR A 33 13.94 7.56 -14.62
C TYR A 33 12.91 8.37 -13.83
N LEU A 34 12.37 7.84 -12.73
CA LEU A 34 11.30 8.47 -11.97
C LEU A 34 11.89 9.42 -10.92
N PRO A 35 11.63 10.73 -10.98
CA PRO A 35 12.15 11.67 -9.99
C PRO A 35 11.54 11.39 -8.62
N LEU A 36 12.28 11.68 -7.55
CA LEU A 36 11.78 11.59 -6.17
C LEU A 36 11.35 10.16 -5.74
N GLN A 37 12.04 9.11 -6.21
CA GLN A 37 11.74 7.71 -5.86
C GLN A 37 11.53 7.48 -4.35
N LYS A 38 12.39 8.09 -3.51
CA LYS A 38 12.25 8.05 -2.04
C LYS A 38 10.87 8.52 -1.59
N THR A 39 10.46 9.69 -2.08
CA THR A 39 9.18 10.29 -1.71
C THR A 39 8.03 9.41 -2.20
N ALA A 40 8.13 8.85 -3.41
CA ALA A 40 7.14 7.92 -3.93
C ALA A 40 6.97 6.69 -3.01
N VAL A 41 8.07 6.08 -2.57
CA VAL A 41 8.05 4.94 -1.63
C VAL A 41 7.40 5.33 -0.29
N LEU A 42 7.75 6.49 0.27
CA LEU A 42 7.17 6.91 1.54
C LEU A 42 5.67 7.23 1.43
N VAL A 43 5.25 7.90 0.35
CA VAL A 43 3.84 8.26 0.11
C VAL A 43 2.99 7.02 -0.14
N THR A 44 3.47 6.09 -0.95
CA THR A 44 2.80 4.80 -1.19
C THR A 44 2.68 4.00 0.11
N GLY A 45 3.71 4.00 0.95
CA GLY A 45 3.66 3.40 2.29
C GLY A 45 2.55 3.98 3.20
N VAL A 46 2.34 5.30 3.20
CA VAL A 46 1.22 5.92 3.95
C VAL A 46 -0.13 5.41 3.43
N ILE A 47 -0.28 5.36 2.11
CA ILE A 47 -1.53 4.93 1.46
C ILE A 47 -1.82 3.46 1.78
N GLU A 48 -0.81 2.60 1.76
CA GLU A 48 -0.95 1.19 2.14
C GLU A 48 -1.37 1.02 3.60
N ILE A 49 -0.76 1.75 4.54
CA ILE A 49 -1.19 1.74 5.95
C ILE A 49 -2.66 2.16 6.07
N PHE A 50 -3.05 3.22 5.36
CA PHE A 50 -4.43 3.69 5.36
C PHE A 50 -5.41 2.62 4.85
N PHE A 51 -5.11 1.97 3.72
CA PHE A 51 -5.93 0.88 3.20
C PHE A 51 -5.97 -0.32 4.15
N GLY A 52 -4.82 -0.67 4.74
CA GLY A 52 -4.71 -1.73 5.74
C GLY A 52 -5.67 -1.50 6.92
N ILE A 53 -5.59 -0.33 7.55
CA ILE A 53 -6.45 0.06 8.67
C ILE A 53 -7.93 0.03 8.26
N MET A 54 -8.29 0.61 7.11
CA MET A 54 -9.68 0.64 6.66
C MET A 54 -10.26 -0.76 6.41
N LEU A 55 -9.45 -1.68 5.88
CA LEU A 55 -9.84 -3.08 5.67
C LEU A 55 -10.03 -3.85 6.99
N LEU A 56 -9.25 -3.54 8.03
CA LEU A 56 -9.38 -4.18 9.34
C LEU A 56 -10.62 -3.69 10.10
N ILE A 57 -10.92 -2.40 10.05
CA ILE A 57 -12.04 -1.79 10.81
C ILE A 57 -13.40 -2.24 10.29
N LYS A 58 -13.68 -2.04 8.99
CA LYS A 58 -15.05 -2.21 8.45
C LYS A 58 -15.07 -2.87 7.10
N ARG A 59 -16.27 -3.28 6.63
CA ARG A 59 -16.39 -3.82 5.28
C ARG A 59 -16.07 -2.70 4.27
N PRO A 60 -15.19 -2.94 3.28
CA PRO A 60 -14.79 -1.92 2.33
C PRO A 60 -15.98 -1.50 1.47
N ALA A 61 -16.22 -0.20 1.38
CA ALA A 61 -17.16 0.38 0.44
C ALA A 61 -16.67 0.22 -1.01
N SER A 62 -17.56 0.40 -1.99
CA SER A 62 -17.23 0.26 -3.41
C SER A 62 -16.05 1.15 -3.84
N TRP A 63 -16.01 2.39 -3.35
CA TRP A 63 -14.93 3.34 -3.64
C TRP A 63 -13.57 2.87 -3.09
N LEU A 64 -13.54 2.25 -1.90
CA LEU A 64 -12.31 1.76 -1.30
C LEU A 64 -11.72 0.60 -2.11
N LYS A 65 -12.58 -0.29 -2.61
CA LYS A 65 -12.16 -1.38 -3.50
C LYS A 65 -11.58 -0.84 -4.82
N LYS A 66 -12.25 0.14 -5.44
CA LYS A 66 -11.75 0.80 -6.65
C LYS A 66 -10.42 1.52 -6.38
N GLY A 67 -10.31 2.20 -5.24
CA GLY A 67 -9.09 2.88 -4.80
C GLY A 67 -7.91 1.92 -4.62
N ILE A 68 -8.13 0.78 -3.94
CA ILE A 68 -7.12 -0.27 -3.79
C ILE A 68 -6.67 -0.80 -5.15
N ASN A 69 -7.62 -1.10 -6.05
CA ASN A 69 -7.28 -1.62 -7.38
C ASN A 69 -6.49 -0.60 -8.22
N LEU A 70 -6.90 0.66 -8.23
CA LEU A 70 -6.21 1.73 -8.96
C LEU A 70 -4.82 2.00 -8.37
N PHE A 71 -4.71 1.97 -7.05
CA PHE A 71 -3.43 2.12 -6.36
C PHE A 71 -2.47 0.99 -6.72
N LEU A 72 -2.92 -0.26 -6.65
CA LEU A 72 -2.11 -1.42 -7.03
C LEU A 72 -1.65 -1.33 -8.48
N LEU A 73 -2.52 -0.90 -9.40
CA LEU A 73 -2.16 -0.68 -10.80
C LEU A 73 -1.10 0.42 -10.98
N ALA A 74 -1.04 1.41 -10.09
CA ALA A 74 -0.09 2.50 -10.17
C ALA A 74 1.31 2.13 -9.61
N VAL A 75 1.38 1.12 -8.74
CA VAL A 75 2.63 0.75 -8.03
C VAL A 75 3.22 -0.60 -8.46
N PHE A 76 2.47 -1.42 -9.21
CA PHE A 76 2.93 -2.67 -9.84
C PHE A 76 3.14 -2.47 -11.34
#